data_AF-A0A938TIQ5-F1
#
_entry.id   AF-A0A938TIQ5-F1
#
_cell.length_a   1.000
_cell.length_b   1.000
_cell.length_c   1.000
_cell.angle_alpha   90.00
_cell.angle_beta   90.00
_cell.angle_gamma   90.00
#
_symmetry.space_group_name_H-M   'P 1'
#
loop_
_entity.id
_entity.type
_entity.pdbx_description
1 polymer ?
#
loop_
_entity_poly.entity_id
_entity_poly.type
_entity_poly.pdbx_seq_one_letter_code
_entity_poly.pdbx_strand_id
1 'polypeptide(L)'
;MPMNLPNTLTWLRIALIPIFVGVFYLPDGLLLKEQVNLISTAIFILAALTDWLDGYLARRFNQMSAFGAFLDPVADKLMVAAALIVLVDLDRANVYV
;
A
#
# COMPACT_ATOMS: atom_id res chain seq x y z
N MET A 1 -3.05 22.89 -3.47
CA MET A 1 -2.89 22.04 -4.67
C MET A 1 -4.29 21.71 -5.15
N PRO A 2 -4.67 21.91 -6.44
CA PRO A 2 -6.00 21.50 -6.88
C PRO A 2 -6.14 19.99 -6.61
N MET A 3 -7.14 19.62 -5.81
CA MET A 3 -7.44 18.24 -5.45
C MET A 3 -7.94 17.51 -6.70
N ASN A 4 -7.00 16.93 -7.45
CA ASN A 4 -7.32 16.06 -8.57
C ASN A 4 -7.47 14.62 -8.04
N LEU A 5 -8.47 13.91 -8.56
CA LEU A 5 -8.78 12.51 -8.21
C LEU A 5 -7.55 11.58 -8.15
N PRO A 6 -6.58 11.65 -9.09
CA PRO A 6 -5.36 10.84 -9.04
C PRO A 6 -4.49 11.13 -7.81
N ASN A 7 -4.27 12.40 -7.46
CA ASN A 7 -3.45 12.74 -6.29
C ASN A 7 -4.08 12.24 -4.99
N THR A 8 -5.41 12.26 -4.87
CA THR A 8 -6.10 11.75 -3.68
C THR A 8 -5.90 10.24 -3.53
N LEU A 9 -5.86 9.49 -4.63
CA LEU A 9 -5.59 8.06 -4.64
C LEU A 9 -4.14 7.75 -4.23
N THR A 10 -3.16 8.52 -4.72
CA THR A 10 -1.77 8.37 -4.28
C THR A 10 -1.61 8.65 -2.78
N TRP A 11 -2.27 9.69 -2.25
CA TRP A 11 -2.30 9.98 -0.81
C TRP A 11 -2.96 8.85 0.00
N LEU A 12 -4.05 8.28 -0.52
CA LEU A 12 -4.71 7.14 0.09
C LEU A 12 -3.74 5.94 0.16
N ARG A 13 -2.98 5.65 -0.90
CA ARG A 13 -1.98 4.58 -0.88
C ARG A 13 -0.91 4.79 0.18
N ILE A 14 -0.37 6.00 0.27
CA ILE A 14 0.63 6.34 1.29
C ILE A 14 0.05 6.14 2.70
N ALA A 15 -1.23 6.46 2.93
CA ALA A 15 -1.91 6.19 4.18
C ALA A 15 -2.18 4.69 4.43
N LEU A 16 -2.37 3.88 3.38
CA LEU A 16 -2.55 2.43 3.50
C LEU A 16 -1.28 1.70 3.97
N ILE A 17 -0.08 2.23 3.71
CA ILE A 17 1.19 1.60 4.15
C ILE A 17 1.28 1.49 5.69
N PRO A 18 1.15 2.57 6.49
CA PRO A 18 1.18 2.45 7.95
C PRO A 18 -0.03 1.69 8.50
N ILE A 19 -1.19 1.71 7.82
CA ILE A 19 -2.34 0.89 8.21
C ILE A 19 -2.01 -0.60 8.03
N PHE A 20 -1.44 -0.97 6.88
CA PHE A 20 -0.99 -2.34 6.59
C PHE A 20 -0.04 -2.85 7.67
N VAL A 21 0.99 -2.06 8.00
CA VAL A 21 1.96 -2.42 9.05
C VAL A 21 1.27 -2.47 10.41
N GLY A 22 0.43 -1.49 10.73
CA GLY A 22 -0.28 -1.39 12.01
C GLY A 22 -1.17 -2.58 12.31
N VAL A 23 -1.79 -3.20 11.29
CA VAL A 23 -2.61 -4.41 11.45
C VAL A 23 -1.81 -5.58 12.04
N PHE A 24 -0.51 -5.68 11.76
CA PHE A 24 0.36 -6.72 12.33
C PHE A 24 0.84 -6.42 13.77
N TYR A 25 0.83 -5.15 14.19
CA TYR A 25 1.22 -4.72 15.54
C TYR A 25 0.03 -4.48 16.48
N LEU A 26 -1.18 -4.92 16.10
CA LEU A 26 -2.36 -4.82 16.97
C LEU A 26 -2.20 -5.73 18.20
N PRO A 27 -2.78 -5.36 19.37
CA PRO A 27 -2.68 -6.14 20.59
C PRO A 27 -3.21 -7.57 20.43
N ASP A 28 -2.48 -8.53 21.01
CA ASP A 28 -2.90 -9.92 21.07
C ASP A 28 -4.26 -10.04 21.77
N GLY A 29 -5.28 -10.47 21.01
CA GLY A 29 -6.67 -10.62 21.49
C GLY A 29 -7.71 -9.78 20.74
N LEU A 30 -7.30 -8.79 19.93
CA LEU A 30 -8.24 -8.04 19.07
C LEU A 30 -8.58 -8.79 17.78
N LEU A 31 -7.61 -9.51 17.21
CA LEU A 31 -7.77 -10.26 15.96
C LEU A 31 -7.06 -11.61 16.06
N LEU A 32 -7.63 -12.62 15.43
CA LEU A 32 -6.96 -13.91 15.23
C LEU A 32 -5.87 -13.76 14.15
N LYS A 33 -4.80 -14.56 14.24
CA LYS A 33 -3.70 -14.55 13.23
C LYS A 33 -4.21 -14.73 11.80
N GLU A 34 -5.24 -15.55 11.59
CA GLU A 34 -5.87 -15.71 10.27
C GLU A 34 -6.58 -14.44 9.79
N GLN A 35 -7.23 -13.72 10.69
CA GLN A 35 -7.89 -12.44 10.37
C GLN A 35 -6.87 -11.36 10.02
N VAL A 36 -5.77 -11.28 10.77
CA VAL A 36 -4.64 -10.38 10.46
C VAL A 36 -4.12 -10.66 9.05
N ASN A 37 -3.85 -11.92 8.72
CA ASN A 37 -3.39 -12.30 7.38
C ASN A 37 -4.39 -11.93 6.28
N LEU A 38 -5.68 -12.22 6.47
CA LEU A 38 -6.73 -11.91 5.50
C LEU A 38 -6.90 -10.39 5.30
N ILE A 39 -6.94 -9.61 6.39
CA ILE A 39 -7.07 -8.16 6.34
C ILE A 39 -5.86 -7.53 5.66
N SER A 40 -4.64 -7.95 6.03
CA SER A 40 -3.41 -7.45 5.40
C SER A 40 -3.35 -7.79 3.91
N THR A 41 -3.79 -8.99 3.52
CA THR A 41 -3.91 -9.38 2.10
C THR A 41 -4.90 -8.50 1.37
N ALA A 42 -6.07 -8.23 1.96
CA ALA A 42 -7.07 -7.35 1.37
C ALA A 42 -6.56 -5.92 1.20
N ILE A 43 -5.88 -5.37 2.22
CA ILE A 43 -5.25 -4.03 2.14
C ILE A 43 -4.21 -3.98 1.03
N PHE A 44 -3.36 -5.01 0.92
CA PHE A 44 -2.34 -5.10 -0.11
C PHE A 44 -2.95 -5.11 -1.52
N ILE A 45 -4.01 -5.91 -1.73
CA ILE A 45 -4.75 -5.94 -3.00
C ILE A 45 -5.40 -4.58 -3.30
N LEU A 46 -6.03 -3.93 -2.32
CA LEU A 46 -6.62 -2.61 -2.50
C LEU A 46 -5.58 -1.55 -2.85
N ALA A 47 -4.39 -1.60 -2.24
CA ALA A 47 -3.29 -0.71 -2.56
C ALA A 47 -2.80 -0.89 -4.01
N ALA A 48 -2.67 -2.14 -4.48
CA ALA A 48 -2.32 -2.42 -5.87
C ALA A 48 -3.42 -2.00 -6.85
N LEU A 49 -4.70 -2.22 -6.52
CA LEU A 49 -5.81 -1.78 -7.36
C LEU A 49 -5.91 -0.25 -7.46
N THR A 50 -5.61 0.46 -6.38
CA THR A 50 -5.62 1.93 -6.38
C THR A 50 -4.48 2.54 -7.20
N ASP A 51 -3.32 1.85 -7.34
CA ASP A 51 -2.22 2.19 -8.26
C ASP A 51 -2.56 1.97 -9.73
N TRP A 52 -3.30 0.91 -10.00
CA TRP A 52 -3.77 0.75 -11.35
C TRP A 52 -4.84 1.81 -11.70
N LEU A 53 -5.71 2.14 -10.75
CA LEU A 53 -6.82 3.07 -10.95
C LEU A 53 -6.36 4.53 -11.11
N ASP A 54 -5.40 5.02 -10.32
CA ASP A 54 -4.92 6.39 -10.46
C ASP A 54 -4.16 6.62 -11.78
N GLY A 55 -3.35 5.65 -12.20
CA GLY A 55 -2.68 5.66 -13.50
C GLY A 55 -3.66 5.56 -14.67
N TYR A 56 -4.79 4.86 -14.51
CA TYR A 56 -5.87 4.83 -15.50
C TYR A 56 -6.62 6.18 -15.56
N LEU A 57 -6.97 6.75 -14.41
CA LEU A 57 -7.69 8.03 -14.33
C LEU A 57 -6.81 9.19 -14.82
N ALA A 58 -5.53 9.22 -14.47
CA ALA A 58 -4.59 10.23 -14.93
C ALA A 58 -4.48 10.26 -16.46
N ARG A 59 -4.44 9.07 -17.10
CA ARG A 59 -4.45 8.92 -18.56
C ARG A 59 -5.78 9.35 -19.18
N ARG A 60 -6.90 8.96 -18.57
CA ARG A 60 -8.25 9.25 -19.11
C ARG A 60 -8.63 10.73 -19.02
N PHE A 61 -8.23 11.41 -17.95
CA PHE A 61 -8.52 12.84 -17.75
C PHE A 61 -7.41 13.78 -18.23
N ASN A 62 -6.32 13.24 -18.79
CA ASN A 62 -5.13 13.99 -19.19
C ASN A 62 -4.57 14.88 -18.05
N GLN A 63 -4.74 14.42 -16.80
CA GLN A 63 -4.33 15.11 -15.58
C GLN A 63 -3.08 14.45 -15.00
N MET A 64 -2.06 14.27 -15.82
CA MET A 64 -0.77 13.78 -15.36
C MET A 64 -0.01 14.92 -14.67
N SER A 65 0.40 14.70 -13.42
CA SER A 65 1.29 15.61 -12.69
C SER A 65 2.68 14.98 -12.61
N ALA A 66 3.73 15.78 -12.86
CA ALA A 66 5.12 15.34 -12.73
C ALA A 66 5.43 14.83 -11.31
N PHE A 67 4.78 15.39 -10.29
CA PHE A 67 4.94 14.95 -8.90
C PHE A 67 4.25 13.61 -8.63
N GLY A 68 3.03 13.40 -9.14
CA GLY A 68 2.32 12.12 -9.00
C GLY A 68 3.07 10.98 -9.71
N ALA A 69 3.54 11.22 -10.93
CA ALA A 69 4.34 10.25 -11.68
C ALA A 69 5.66 9.87 -11.00
N PHE A 70 6.23 10.78 -10.18
CA PHE A 70 7.39 10.47 -9.34
C PHE A 70 7.02 9.70 -8.07
N LEU A 71 5.87 10.02 -7.47
CA LEU A 71 5.42 9.44 -6.22
C LEU A 71 4.90 8.01 -6.38
N ASP A 72 4.29 7.67 -7.53
CA ASP A 72 3.74 6.34 -7.80
C ASP A 72 4.81 5.22 -7.66
N PRO A 73 5.98 5.27 -8.33
CA PRO A 73 7.04 4.27 -8.15
C PRO A 73 7.64 4.23 -6.74
N VAL A 74 7.60 5.36 -6.02
CA VAL A 74 8.11 5.44 -4.65
C VAL A 74 7.14 4.74 -3.70
N ALA A 75 5.85 5.03 -3.81
CA ALA A 75 4.81 4.40 -2.98
C ALA A 75 4.75 2.88 -3.21
N ASP A 76 4.89 2.42 -4.45
CA ASP A 76 4.96 1.00 -4.80
C ASP A 76 6.13 0.29 -4.08
N LYS A 77 7.35 0.83 -4.22
CA LYS A 77 8.53 0.27 -3.54
C LYS A 77 8.41 0.27 -2.03
N LEU A 78 7.83 1.32 -1.44
CA LEU A 78 7.62 1.39 0.01
C LEU A 78 6.61 0.34 0.48
N MET A 79 5.52 0.11 -0.25
CA MET A 79 4.53 -0.91 0.09
C MET A 79 5.13 -2.32 0.02
N VAL A 80 5.85 -2.64 -1.06
CA VAL A 80 6.51 -3.95 -1.20
C VAL A 80 7.58 -4.14 -0.13
N ALA A 81 8.39 -3.12 0.15
CA ALA A 81 9.40 -3.18 1.21
C ALA A 81 8.76 -3.40 2.59
N ALA A 82 7.69 -2.67 2.93
CA ALA A 82 6.98 -2.85 4.19
C ALA A 82 6.40 -4.26 4.33
N ALA A 83 5.80 -4.81 3.27
CA ALA A 83 5.30 -6.17 3.24
C ALA A 83 6.41 -7.20 3.49
N LEU A 84 7.56 -7.05 2.82
CA LEU A 84 8.71 -7.94 3.01
C LEU A 84 9.29 -7.86 4.42
N ILE A 85 9.46 -6.65 4.97
CA ILE A 85 9.96 -6.44 6.34
C ILE A 85 9.07 -7.17 7.34
N VAL A 86 7.74 -7.02 7.23
CA VAL A 86 6.79 -7.71 8.11
C VAL A 86 6.87 -9.23 7.95
N LEU A 87 6.99 -9.74 6.73
CA LEU A 87 7.10 -11.18 6.50
C LEU A 87 8.40 -11.77 7.08
N VAL A 88 9.50 -11.03 7.01
CA VAL A 88 10.77 -11.41 7.65
C VAL A 88 10.63 -11.40 9.17
N ASP A 89 10.04 -10.35 9.74
CA ASP A 89 9.82 -10.23 11.20
C ASP A 89 8.95 -11.37 11.75
N LEU A 90 7.98 -11.84 10.95
CA LEU A 90 7.12 -12.98 11.26
C LEU A 90 7.79 -14.35 11.01
N ASP A 91 9.06 -14.38 10.62
CA ASP A 91 9.82 -15.59 10.24
C ASP A 91 9.16 -16.39 9.10
N ARG A 92 8.46 -15.69 8.20
CA ARG A 92 7.77 -16.26 7.02
C ARG A 92 8.53 -16.06 5.71
N ALA A 93 9.53 -15.19 5.72
CA ALA A 93 10.45 -14.97 4.62
C ALA A 93 11.88 -15.05 5.15
N ASN A 94 12.72 -15.90 4.55
CA ASN A 94 14.10 -16.04 4.96
C ASN A 94 14.93 -14.86 4.45
N VAL A 95 15.76 -14.29 5.33
CA VAL A 95 16.70 -13.21 4.97
C VAL A 95 17.86 -13.75 4.14
N TYR A 96 18.19 -15.02 4.32
CA TYR A 96 19.23 -15.72 3.58
C TYR A 96 18.54 -16.63 2.56
N VAL A 97 18.72 -16.33 1.27
CA VAL A 97 18.43 -17.28 0.19
C VAL A 97 19.51 -18.36 0.20
#